data_AF-A0A0D2U1H6-F1
#
_entry.id   AF-A0A0D2U1H6-F1
#
_cell.length_a   1.000
_cell.length_b   1.000
_cell.length_c   1.000
_cell.angle_alpha   90.00
_cell.angle_beta   90.00
_cell.angle_gamma   90.00
#
_symmetry.space_group_name_H-M   'P 1'
#
loop_
_entity.id
_entity.type
_entity.pdbx_description
1 polymer ?
#
loop_
_entity_poly.entity_id
_entity_poly.type
_entity_poly.pdbx_seq_one_letter_code
_entity_poly.pdbx_strand_id
1 'polypeptide(L)'
;DKFLKLDAAAHEALQIFQVDKHPSHMGIGRAKEGFSVFGIMNKCVTPMGRRLLRNWFLRPILDLENLNNRLNVVSLYSSIISRNYNLNLLLSKLIAFNRIKISFFLSSEELMVSLCETLKSMKDVPHLLKSVCSLLHVNKIFEVGISENLREHMECLNVDIVAKASSCLTAELAYVYELVIGVIDVNRRKEKGYETLVKEGFCDELDELRQIYEELPEFLEEVSLLELKQLPHLCKEKFSPCIVISMCQRYLMCFFEEQPDEITQSKIQDLEFSFSDADGETKRFFYRTPKTRELDSLLGDIYHKVLDMERAIIRDLVLRVLTFSTQLHKAVNFVSELDWHVLQEMTVDTFIPNDTKILDEGRIHIITGPNYSGKSIYIKQVALIVFLSHIGSFVPADAATVGLTDRQATSRSLCLLDEFGKGTLTEDGIGLLGGTIKHFANLDVPPKVLVCTHLTELFNESCLPKSEKINFYTMSVLRPDENSINVEDIIFLYRLVPGHAALSYGLHCALLAGVPDEVINRATLILDAIENNKNVERLCNEKISAKDQQYKVLLSRLKKKNCS
;
A
#
# COMPACT_ATOMS: atom_id res chain seq x y z
N ASP A 1 -10.72 -22.94 -6.68
CA ASP A 1 -12.06 -22.83 -6.06
C ASP A 1 -12.06 -22.37 -4.60
N LYS A 2 -10.94 -21.89 -4.04
CA LYS A 2 -10.86 -21.41 -2.64
C LYS A 2 -11.10 -19.88 -2.47
N PHE A 3 -11.08 -19.13 -3.57
CA PHE A 3 -11.15 -17.67 -3.55
C PHE A 3 -12.23 -17.16 -4.52
N LEU A 4 -12.86 -16.04 -4.16
CA LEU A 4 -13.75 -15.29 -5.03
C LEU A 4 -12.96 -14.82 -6.25
N LYS A 5 -13.52 -15.02 -7.44
CA LYS A 5 -12.93 -14.55 -8.69
C LYS A 5 -13.67 -13.31 -9.13
N LEU A 6 -12.92 -12.23 -9.30
CA LEU A 6 -13.39 -10.99 -9.91
C LEU A 6 -12.77 -10.89 -11.30
N ASP A 7 -13.55 -10.46 -12.28
CA ASP A 7 -13.01 -10.08 -13.57
C ASP A 7 -12.30 -8.72 -13.47
N ALA A 8 -11.48 -8.41 -14.47
CA ALA A 8 -10.74 -7.15 -14.48
C ALA A 8 -11.68 -5.93 -14.47
N ALA A 9 -12.81 -6.04 -15.16
CA ALA A 9 -13.83 -5.00 -15.20
C ALA A 9 -14.45 -4.74 -13.82
N ALA A 10 -14.83 -5.76 -13.04
CA ALA A 10 -15.32 -5.56 -11.68
C ALA A 10 -14.23 -4.97 -10.76
N HIS A 11 -12.99 -5.43 -10.90
CA HIS A 11 -11.89 -4.90 -10.10
C HIS A 11 -11.70 -3.39 -10.29
N GLU A 12 -11.79 -2.91 -11.53
CA GLU A 12 -11.72 -1.49 -11.87
C GLU A 12 -13.01 -0.74 -11.48
N ALA A 13 -14.18 -1.29 -11.80
CA ALA A 13 -15.48 -0.67 -11.54
C ALA A 13 -15.76 -0.44 -10.05
N LEU A 14 -15.31 -1.37 -9.20
CA LEU A 14 -15.41 -1.30 -7.74
C LEU A 14 -14.25 -0.52 -7.10
N GLN A 15 -13.26 -0.08 -7.89
CA GLN A 15 -12.12 0.69 -7.40
C GLN A 15 -11.43 0.03 -6.18
N ILE A 16 -11.26 -1.29 -6.25
CA ILE A 16 -10.66 -2.08 -5.17
C ILE A 16 -9.24 -1.59 -4.87
N PHE A 17 -8.45 -1.39 -5.93
CA PHE A 17 -7.20 -0.64 -5.91
C PHE A 17 -7.26 0.47 -6.96
N GLN A 18 -6.63 1.60 -6.66
CA GLN A 18 -6.45 2.68 -7.61
C GLN A 18 -5.01 3.18 -7.51
N VAL A 19 -4.37 3.36 -8.65
CA VAL A 19 -3.01 3.90 -8.70
C VAL A 19 -3.08 5.36 -9.15
N ASP A 20 -2.72 6.26 -8.26
CA ASP A 20 -2.50 7.65 -8.63
C ASP A 20 -1.18 7.74 -9.38
N LYS A 21 -1.27 8.13 -10.66
CA LYS A 21 -0.10 8.42 -11.47
C LYS A 21 0.56 9.69 -10.93
N HIS A 22 1.86 9.64 -10.71
CA HIS A 22 2.62 10.79 -10.22
C HIS A 22 2.47 11.97 -11.21
N PRO A 23 2.18 13.20 -10.75
CA PRO A 23 1.90 14.36 -11.62
C PRO A 23 3.11 14.84 -12.43
N SER A 24 4.29 14.26 -12.24
CA SER A 24 5.46 14.56 -13.07
C SER A 24 5.37 13.86 -14.43
N HIS A 25 5.46 14.64 -15.50
CA HIS A 25 5.51 14.18 -16.91
C HIS A 25 6.55 13.09 -17.23
N MET A 26 7.58 12.90 -16.38
CA MET A 26 8.67 11.92 -16.57
C MET A 26 8.48 10.59 -15.83
N GLY A 27 7.41 10.40 -15.03
CA GLY A 27 7.13 9.11 -14.38
C GLY A 27 8.14 8.64 -13.31
N ILE A 28 9.08 9.49 -12.90
CA ILE A 28 10.09 9.16 -11.87
C ILE A 28 9.45 9.38 -10.48
N GLY A 29 8.61 8.45 -10.07
CA GLY A 29 7.97 8.45 -8.75
C GLY A 29 7.32 7.10 -8.49
N ARG A 30 7.39 6.60 -7.26
CA ARG A 30 6.64 5.40 -6.88
C ARG A 30 5.15 5.70 -6.98
N ALA A 31 4.44 4.93 -7.81
CA ALA A 31 2.99 4.87 -7.83
C ALA A 31 2.45 4.77 -6.40
N LYS A 32 1.60 5.72 -6.01
CA LYS A 32 0.91 5.69 -4.71
C LYS A 32 -0.50 5.16 -4.91
N GLU A 33 -1.00 4.50 -3.89
CA GLU A 33 -2.42 4.13 -3.83
C GLU A 33 -3.24 5.42 -3.77
N GLY A 34 -4.15 5.58 -4.72
CA GLY A 34 -5.11 6.69 -4.79
C GLY A 34 -6.35 6.43 -3.96
N PHE A 35 -7.45 7.11 -4.29
CA PHE A 35 -8.72 6.96 -3.58
C PHE A 35 -9.41 5.63 -3.96
N SER A 36 -9.10 4.57 -3.22
CA SER A 36 -9.63 3.21 -3.44
C SER A 36 -10.27 2.62 -2.17
N VAL A 37 -11.03 1.54 -2.32
CA VAL A 37 -11.60 0.81 -1.18
C VAL A 37 -10.48 0.33 -0.24
N PHE A 38 -9.38 -0.19 -0.81
CA PHE A 38 -8.21 -0.54 -0.02
C PHE A 38 -7.60 0.68 0.67
N GLY A 39 -7.46 1.82 -0.02
CA GLY A 39 -6.92 3.05 0.56
C GLY A 39 -7.75 3.57 1.74
N ILE A 40 -9.08 3.45 1.66
CA ILE A 40 -10.01 3.83 2.72
C ILE A 40 -9.88 2.88 3.93
N MET A 41 -9.91 1.56 3.68
CA MET A 41 -9.90 0.56 4.75
C MET A 41 -8.52 0.30 5.38
N ASN A 42 -7.44 0.58 4.65
CA ASN A 42 -6.08 0.36 5.13
C ASN A 42 -5.67 1.42 6.16
N LYS A 43 -6.01 1.17 7.42
CA LYS A 43 -5.51 1.89 8.59
C LYS A 43 -4.39 1.15 9.32
N CYS A 44 -3.90 0.05 8.73
CA CYS A 44 -2.82 -0.73 9.29
C CYS A 44 -1.60 0.15 9.57
N VAL A 45 -1.16 0.05 10.82
CA VAL A 45 -0.07 0.82 11.37
C VAL A 45 1.26 0.22 10.92
N THR A 46 1.30 -1.11 10.79
CA THR A 46 2.48 -1.86 10.35
C THR A 46 2.47 -2.05 8.83
N PRO A 47 3.64 -1.96 8.17
CA PRO A 47 3.76 -2.33 6.75
C PRO A 47 3.34 -3.79 6.47
N MET A 48 3.42 -4.66 7.47
CA MET A 48 3.04 -6.07 7.38
C MET A 48 1.53 -6.23 7.30
N GLY A 49 0.79 -5.63 8.25
CA GLY A 49 -0.67 -5.61 8.25
C GLY A 49 -1.22 -5.03 6.96
N ARG A 50 -0.62 -3.93 6.47
CA ARG A 50 -0.98 -3.34 5.17
C ARG A 50 -0.84 -4.33 4.00
N ARG A 51 0.26 -5.09 3.94
CA ARG A 51 0.49 -6.08 2.88
C ARG A 51 -0.44 -7.29 3.01
N LEU A 52 -0.68 -7.77 4.23
CA LEU A 52 -1.62 -8.84 4.51
C LEU A 52 -3.04 -8.45 4.06
N LEU A 53 -3.47 -7.25 4.42
CA LEU A 53 -4.74 -6.67 3.99
C LEU A 53 -4.83 -6.59 2.46
N ARG A 54 -3.76 -6.13 1.80
CA ARG A 54 -3.70 -6.07 0.34
C ARG A 54 -3.88 -7.46 -0.29
N ASN A 55 -3.26 -8.49 0.29
CA ASN A 55 -3.41 -9.86 -0.18
C ASN A 55 -4.84 -10.38 0.00
N TRP A 56 -5.53 -10.00 1.07
CA TRP A 56 -6.92 -10.40 1.28
C TRP A 56 -7.87 -9.73 0.31
N PHE A 57 -7.62 -8.46 -0.04
CA PHE A 57 -8.36 -7.77 -1.11
C PHE A 57 -8.13 -8.41 -2.48
N LEU A 58 -6.91 -8.88 -2.76
CA LEU A 58 -6.60 -9.59 -4.00
C LEU A 58 -7.19 -11.00 -4.06
N ARG A 59 -7.43 -11.63 -2.89
CA ARG A 59 -7.87 -13.03 -2.79
C ARG A 59 -8.95 -13.18 -1.70
N PRO A 60 -10.19 -12.71 -1.92
CA PRO A 60 -11.29 -12.93 -0.99
C PRO A 60 -11.61 -14.41 -0.89
N ILE A 61 -11.97 -14.89 0.29
CA ILE A 61 -12.07 -16.32 0.62
C ILE A 61 -13.50 -16.81 0.43
N LEU A 62 -13.67 -18.10 0.04
CA LEU A 62 -14.98 -18.77 -0.08
C LEU A 62 -15.26 -19.77 1.05
N ASP A 63 -14.28 -20.01 1.91
CA ASP A 63 -14.38 -20.92 3.04
C ASP A 63 -15.09 -20.26 4.23
N LEU A 64 -16.25 -20.79 4.60
CA LEU A 64 -17.12 -20.25 5.65
C LEU A 64 -16.47 -20.28 7.03
N GLU A 65 -15.72 -21.33 7.33
CA GLU A 65 -15.06 -21.46 8.64
C GLU A 65 -14.04 -20.34 8.83
N ASN A 66 -13.20 -20.11 7.83
CA ASN A 66 -12.23 -19.03 7.83
C ASN A 66 -12.87 -17.62 7.82
N LEU A 67 -13.97 -17.43 7.10
CA LEU A 67 -14.70 -16.16 7.11
C LEU A 67 -15.32 -15.87 8.47
N ASN A 68 -16.00 -16.85 9.07
CA ASN A 68 -16.59 -16.71 10.40
C ASN A 68 -15.51 -16.48 11.45
N ASN A 69 -14.38 -17.17 11.38
CA ASN A 69 -13.24 -16.91 12.26
C ASN A 69 -12.76 -15.46 12.15
N ARG A 70 -12.62 -14.90 10.93
CA ARG A 70 -12.25 -13.49 10.75
C ARG A 70 -13.27 -12.53 11.33
N LEU A 71 -14.56 -12.76 11.08
CA LEU A 71 -15.66 -11.93 11.58
C LEU A 71 -15.75 -11.98 13.10
N ASN A 72 -15.60 -13.15 13.72
CA ASN A 72 -15.60 -13.31 15.18
C ASN A 72 -14.42 -12.54 15.80
N VAL A 73 -13.24 -12.59 15.17
CA VAL A 73 -12.10 -11.81 15.62
C VAL A 73 -12.40 -10.31 15.48
N VAL A 74 -12.91 -9.82 14.34
CA VAL A 74 -13.31 -8.41 14.18
C VAL A 74 -14.34 -7.97 15.24
N SER A 75 -15.32 -8.82 15.55
CA SER A 75 -16.34 -8.56 16.59
C SER A 75 -15.72 -8.40 17.99
N LEU A 76 -14.77 -9.28 18.34
CA LEU A 76 -13.99 -9.15 19.57
C LEU A 76 -13.20 -7.84 19.60
N TYR A 77 -12.53 -7.50 18.50
CA TYR A 77 -11.74 -6.27 18.41
C TYR A 77 -12.59 -5.01 18.55
N SER A 78 -13.75 -4.95 17.89
CA SER A 78 -14.72 -3.85 18.06
C SER A 78 -15.12 -3.68 19.54
N SER A 79 -15.36 -4.80 20.23
CA SER A 79 -15.70 -4.82 21.65
C SER A 79 -14.54 -4.38 22.57
N ILE A 80 -13.30 -4.70 22.20
CA ILE A 80 -12.08 -4.33 22.93
C ILE A 80 -11.75 -2.84 22.71
N ILE A 81 -11.83 -2.34 21.47
CA ILE A 81 -11.47 -0.97 21.10
C ILE A 81 -12.43 0.04 21.72
N SER A 82 -13.73 -0.24 21.74
CA SER A 82 -14.72 0.65 22.37
C SER A 82 -14.55 0.75 23.90
N ARG A 83 -13.77 -0.15 24.53
CA ARG A 83 -13.55 -0.19 25.98
C ARG A 83 -12.12 0.15 26.42
N ASN A 84 -11.10 0.00 25.58
CA ASN A 84 -9.69 0.14 25.95
C ASN A 84 -8.91 1.14 25.06
N TYR A 85 -8.91 2.43 25.45
CA TYR A 85 -8.05 3.47 24.84
C TYR A 85 -6.54 3.13 24.82
N ASN A 86 -6.07 2.26 25.73
CA ASN A 86 -4.66 1.88 25.85
C ASN A 86 -4.18 0.92 24.75
N LEU A 87 -5.05 0.17 24.06
CA LEU A 87 -4.64 -0.79 23.04
C LEU A 87 -4.15 -0.07 21.76
N ASN A 88 -4.85 1.00 21.35
CA ASN A 88 -4.44 1.84 20.21
C ASN A 88 -3.09 2.52 20.47
N LEU A 89 -2.82 2.97 21.71
CA LEU A 89 -1.53 3.54 22.11
C LEU A 89 -0.38 2.52 22.10
N LEU A 90 -0.70 1.23 22.21
CA LEU A 90 0.28 0.14 22.28
C LEU A 90 0.54 -0.47 20.90
N LEU A 91 -0.50 -0.60 20.07
CA LEU A 91 -0.38 -0.80 18.63
C LEU A 91 0.41 0.35 17.97
N SER A 92 0.21 1.59 18.45
CA SER A 92 1.05 2.71 18.03
C SER A 92 2.49 2.66 18.59
N LYS A 93 2.79 1.84 19.60
CA LYS A 93 4.18 1.59 20.05
C LYS A 93 4.86 0.49 19.23
N LEU A 94 4.10 -0.45 18.65
CA LEU A 94 4.58 -1.36 17.59
C LEU A 94 4.97 -0.62 16.30
N ILE A 95 4.59 0.67 16.13
CA ILE A 95 5.12 1.58 15.08
C ILE A 95 6.65 1.60 15.03
N ALA A 96 7.32 1.25 16.13
CA ALA A 96 8.77 1.09 16.17
C ALA A 96 9.35 0.03 15.22
N PHE A 97 8.52 -0.77 14.55
CA PHE A 97 8.90 -1.60 13.40
C PHE A 97 9.29 -0.78 12.16
N ASN A 98 9.03 0.54 12.10
CA ASN A 98 9.25 1.36 10.90
C ASN A 98 10.71 1.65 10.52
N ARG A 99 11.70 1.07 11.21
CA ARG A 99 13.10 1.19 10.76
C ARG A 99 13.82 -0.14 10.57
N ILE A 100 13.23 -1.28 10.94
CA ILE A 100 13.71 -2.53 10.37
C ILE A 100 13.00 -2.70 9.03
N LYS A 101 13.76 -2.76 7.96
CA LYS A 101 13.29 -3.31 6.68
C LYS A 101 13.03 -4.82 6.85
N ILE A 102 12.02 -5.22 7.61
CA ILE A 102 11.46 -6.57 7.47
C ILE A 102 10.52 -6.47 6.27
N SER A 103 11.07 -6.66 5.08
CA SER A 103 10.34 -6.72 3.83
C SER A 103 9.63 -8.08 3.71
N PHE A 104 8.30 -8.10 3.76
CA PHE A 104 7.49 -9.30 3.47
C PHE A 104 7.36 -9.52 1.97
N PHE A 105 8.40 -10.08 1.39
CA PHE A 105 8.34 -11.43 0.83
C PHE A 105 9.56 -12.02 1.45
N LEU A 106 9.44 -12.98 2.34
CA LEU A 106 10.57 -13.83 2.51
C LEU A 106 10.03 -15.25 2.62
N SER A 107 10.32 -16.07 1.62
CA SER A 107 10.54 -17.48 1.88
C SER A 107 11.47 -17.59 3.10
N SER A 108 11.55 -18.75 3.74
CA SER A 108 12.54 -18.96 4.83
C SER A 108 13.94 -18.45 4.47
N GLU A 109 14.30 -18.33 3.19
CA GLU A 109 15.61 -17.87 2.70
C GLU A 109 15.84 -16.37 2.78
N GLU A 110 14.81 -15.56 2.63
CA GLU A 110 14.98 -14.14 2.35
C GLU A 110 14.99 -13.39 3.74
N LEU A 111 14.35 -13.93 4.78
CA LEU A 111 14.37 -13.47 6.19
C LEU A 111 15.75 -13.66 6.77
N MET A 112 16.44 -14.69 6.28
CA MET A 112 17.84 -14.92 6.54
C MET A 112 18.69 -13.79 5.94
N VAL A 113 18.41 -13.37 4.70
CA VAL A 113 19.14 -12.27 4.04
C VAL A 113 18.92 -10.96 4.80
N SER A 114 17.68 -10.62 5.15
CA SER A 114 17.35 -9.38 5.89
C SER A 114 17.95 -9.37 7.30
N LEU A 115 17.89 -10.47 8.06
CA LEU A 115 18.53 -10.58 9.37
C LEU A 115 20.06 -10.47 9.25
N CYS A 116 20.65 -11.13 8.25
CA CYS A 116 22.08 -11.04 7.98
C CYS A 116 22.52 -9.62 7.63
N GLU A 117 21.72 -8.86 6.88
CA GLU A 117 22.01 -7.45 6.57
C GLU A 117 21.79 -6.54 7.78
N THR A 118 20.74 -6.78 8.56
CA THR A 118 20.37 -5.99 9.75
C THR A 118 21.45 -6.09 10.83
N LEU A 119 21.92 -7.32 11.12
CA LEU A 119 22.95 -7.55 12.14
C LEU A 119 24.36 -7.10 11.70
N LYS A 120 24.56 -6.80 10.40
CA LYS A 120 25.78 -6.13 9.90
C LYS A 120 25.74 -4.61 10.04
N SER A 121 24.57 -4.01 10.27
CA SER A 121 24.36 -2.56 10.29
C SER A 121 24.03 -2.07 11.71
N MET A 122 24.93 -1.28 12.32
CA MET A 122 24.71 -0.64 13.63
C MET A 122 23.40 0.17 13.71
N LYS A 123 22.90 0.67 12.58
CA LYS A 123 21.68 1.48 12.54
C LYS A 123 20.42 0.65 12.70
N ASP A 124 20.43 -0.62 12.32
CA ASP A 124 19.22 -1.44 12.20
C ASP A 124 19.01 -2.39 13.40
N VAL A 125 20.08 -2.73 14.15
CA VAL A 125 20.01 -3.55 15.37
C VAL A 125 19.11 -2.96 16.47
N PRO A 126 19.16 -1.67 16.82
CA PRO A 126 18.27 -1.09 17.83
C PRO A 126 16.80 -1.24 17.45
N HIS A 127 16.51 -1.24 16.15
CA HIS A 127 15.15 -1.43 15.64
C HIS A 127 14.69 -2.87 15.79
N LEU A 128 15.57 -3.86 15.54
CA LEU A 128 15.33 -5.28 15.82
C LEU A 128 14.96 -5.52 17.27
N LEU A 129 15.80 -5.04 18.20
CA LEU A 129 15.57 -5.19 19.63
C LEU A 129 14.25 -4.54 20.08
N LYS A 130 13.97 -3.32 19.62
CA LYS A 130 12.72 -2.62 19.94
C LYS A 130 11.49 -3.36 19.42
N SER A 131 11.61 -4.03 18.28
CA SER A 131 10.54 -4.82 17.68
C SER A 131 10.27 -6.09 18.46
N VAL A 132 11.31 -6.87 18.81
CA VAL A 132 11.18 -8.07 19.66
C VAL A 132 10.63 -7.70 21.04
N CYS A 133 11.13 -6.61 21.66
CA CYS A 133 10.60 -6.09 22.92
C CYS A 133 9.11 -5.74 22.84
N SER A 134 8.68 -5.14 21.72
CA SER A 134 7.26 -4.82 21.51
C SER A 134 6.40 -6.08 21.35
N LEU A 135 6.90 -7.13 20.68
CA LEU A 135 6.22 -8.44 20.60
C LEU A 135 6.02 -9.06 21.99
N LEU A 136 7.04 -8.99 22.85
CA LEU A 136 6.96 -9.49 24.23
C LEU A 136 5.93 -8.70 25.06
N HIS A 137 5.86 -7.37 24.88
CA HIS A 137 4.84 -6.55 25.53
C HIS A 137 3.41 -6.88 25.05
N VAL A 138 3.23 -7.19 23.75
CA VAL A 138 1.94 -7.67 23.23
C VAL A 138 1.53 -8.95 23.94
N ASN A 139 2.44 -9.92 24.09
CA ASN A 139 2.15 -11.14 24.83
C ASN A 139 1.69 -10.84 26.27
N LYS A 140 2.36 -9.90 26.95
CA LYS A 140 2.01 -9.56 28.32
C LYS A 140 0.62 -8.93 28.47
N ILE A 141 0.16 -8.21 27.45
CA ILE A 141 -1.19 -7.63 27.42
C ILE A 141 -2.24 -8.72 27.28
N PHE A 142 -2.01 -9.72 26.43
CA PHE A 142 -2.94 -10.85 26.33
C PHE A 142 -2.92 -11.72 27.58
N GLU A 143 -1.78 -11.83 28.29
CA GLU A 143 -1.71 -12.58 29.56
C GLU A 143 -2.39 -11.86 30.74
N VAL A 144 -2.22 -10.54 30.87
CA VAL A 144 -2.60 -9.80 32.09
C VAL A 144 -3.76 -8.81 31.87
N GLY A 145 -3.95 -8.34 30.64
CA GLY A 145 -4.86 -7.23 30.32
C GLY A 145 -6.28 -7.65 29.91
N ILE A 146 -6.59 -8.95 29.86
CA ILE A 146 -7.93 -9.44 29.50
C ILE A 146 -8.76 -9.58 30.77
N SER A 147 -9.86 -8.84 30.86
CA SER A 147 -10.82 -8.98 31.96
C SER A 147 -11.61 -10.30 31.85
N GLU A 148 -12.09 -10.84 32.97
CA GLU A 148 -12.90 -12.08 32.99
C GLU A 148 -14.12 -12.00 32.05
N ASN A 149 -14.78 -10.84 31.96
CA ASN A 149 -15.90 -10.63 31.03
C ASN A 149 -15.52 -10.78 29.54
N LEU A 150 -14.28 -10.44 29.17
CA LEU A 150 -13.78 -10.64 27.79
C LEU A 150 -13.42 -12.10 27.55
N ARG A 151 -12.96 -12.81 28.59
CA ARG A 151 -12.67 -14.25 28.53
C ARG A 151 -13.94 -15.07 28.28
N GLU A 152 -15.03 -14.73 28.96
CA GLU A 152 -16.36 -15.32 28.72
C GLU A 152 -16.89 -15.03 27.29
N HIS A 153 -16.66 -13.82 26.77
CA HIS A 153 -17.01 -13.49 25.38
C HIS A 153 -16.15 -14.24 24.35
N MET A 154 -14.88 -14.51 24.66
CA MET A 154 -13.99 -15.30 23.81
C MET A 154 -14.41 -16.78 23.74
N GLU A 155 -14.84 -17.35 24.86
CA GLU A 155 -15.40 -18.71 24.93
C GLU A 155 -16.70 -18.82 24.14
N CYS A 156 -17.56 -17.79 24.20
CA CYS A 156 -18.82 -17.73 23.44
C CYS A 156 -18.60 -17.65 21.92
N LEU A 157 -17.57 -16.93 21.47
CA LEU A 157 -17.26 -16.76 20.05
C LEU A 157 -16.35 -17.87 19.48
N ASN A 158 -15.90 -18.82 20.30
CA ASN A 158 -14.99 -19.91 19.95
C ASN A 158 -13.68 -19.42 19.30
N VAL A 159 -13.12 -18.33 19.83
CA VAL A 159 -11.93 -17.68 19.27
C VAL A 159 -10.75 -17.79 20.23
N ASP A 160 -9.79 -18.62 19.87
CA ASP A 160 -8.57 -18.88 20.62
C ASP A 160 -7.43 -17.87 20.34
N ILE A 161 -7.73 -16.56 20.27
CA ILE A 161 -6.68 -15.53 20.06
C ILE A 161 -5.64 -15.57 21.18
N VAL A 162 -6.05 -15.82 22.42
CA VAL A 162 -5.14 -15.89 23.57
C VAL A 162 -4.23 -17.09 23.48
N ALA A 163 -4.79 -18.27 23.20
CA ALA A 163 -3.99 -19.48 23.00
C ALA A 163 -3.08 -19.35 21.76
N LYS A 164 -3.56 -18.72 20.68
CA LYS A 164 -2.75 -18.41 19.49
C LYS A 164 -1.62 -17.44 19.84
N ALA A 165 -1.87 -16.40 20.63
CA ALA A 165 -0.86 -15.47 21.13
C ALA A 165 0.21 -16.21 21.93
N SER A 166 -0.18 -17.01 22.93
CA SER A 166 0.77 -17.78 23.75
C SER A 166 1.56 -18.83 22.95
N SER A 167 0.95 -19.41 21.90
CA SER A 167 1.64 -20.36 21.01
C SER A 167 2.64 -19.69 20.05
N CYS A 168 2.39 -18.44 19.67
CA CYS A 168 3.20 -17.69 18.72
C CYS A 168 4.27 -16.82 19.40
N LEU A 169 3.98 -16.31 20.60
CA LEU A 169 4.82 -15.41 21.38
C LEU A 169 5.47 -16.16 22.55
N THR A 170 6.40 -17.05 22.21
CA THR A 170 7.04 -17.96 23.16
C THR A 170 8.21 -17.29 23.91
N ALA A 171 8.64 -17.91 25.00
CA ALA A 171 9.84 -17.51 25.75
C ALA A 171 11.13 -17.48 24.90
N GLU A 172 11.14 -18.14 23.76
CA GLU A 172 12.26 -18.15 22.80
C GLU A 172 12.50 -16.76 22.21
N LEU A 173 11.47 -15.92 22.07
CA LEU A 173 11.64 -14.52 21.64
C LEU A 173 12.42 -13.70 22.68
N ALA A 174 12.18 -13.96 23.96
CA ALA A 174 12.94 -13.34 25.05
C ALA A 174 14.39 -13.81 25.01
N TYR A 175 14.64 -15.10 24.74
CA TYR A 175 16.00 -15.61 24.55
C TYR A 175 16.72 -14.93 23.38
N VAL A 176 16.06 -14.74 22.22
CA VAL A 176 16.64 -14.00 21.09
C VAL A 176 16.98 -12.56 21.47
N TYR A 177 16.10 -11.89 22.21
CA TYR A 177 16.36 -10.54 22.71
C TYR A 177 17.60 -10.49 23.62
N GLU A 178 17.67 -11.37 24.61
CA GLU A 178 18.80 -11.48 25.56
C GLU A 178 20.12 -11.83 24.85
N LEU A 179 20.05 -12.71 23.84
CA LEU A 179 21.21 -13.10 23.04
C LEU A 179 21.77 -11.94 22.22
N VAL A 180 20.90 -11.14 21.58
CA VAL A 180 21.35 -9.98 20.78
C VAL A 180 21.86 -8.84 21.68
N ILE A 181 21.18 -8.53 22.79
CA ILE A 181 21.60 -7.45 23.70
C ILE A 181 22.83 -7.82 24.54
N GLY A 182 23.06 -9.13 24.76
CA GLY A 182 24.25 -9.62 25.44
C GLY A 182 25.53 -9.44 24.62
N VAL A 183 25.42 -9.55 23.30
CA VAL A 183 26.59 -9.48 22.39
C VAL A 183 26.78 -8.10 21.78
N ILE A 184 25.72 -7.38 21.42
CA ILE A 184 25.81 -6.10 20.71
C ILE A 184 25.65 -4.93 21.67
N ASP A 185 26.56 -3.95 21.56
CA ASP A 185 26.42 -2.70 22.30
C ASP A 185 25.55 -1.68 21.55
N VAL A 186 24.32 -1.52 22.02
CA VAL A 186 23.30 -0.64 21.43
C VAL A 186 23.47 0.83 21.85
N ASN A 187 24.21 1.10 22.93
CA ASN A 187 24.27 2.42 23.57
C ASN A 187 25.57 3.19 23.29
N ARG A 188 26.57 2.55 22.65
CA ARG A 188 27.86 3.19 22.38
C ARG A 188 27.72 4.36 21.40
N ARG A 189 28.17 5.54 21.83
CA ARG A 189 28.27 6.74 20.98
C ARG A 189 29.57 6.69 20.16
N LYS A 190 29.58 7.30 18.97
CA LYS A 190 30.74 7.40 18.06
C LYS A 190 31.86 8.31 18.61
N GLU A 191 32.29 8.10 19.85
CA GLU A 191 33.30 8.92 20.52
C GLU A 191 34.71 8.33 20.38
N LYS A 192 34.84 7.01 20.18
CA LYS A 192 36.13 6.37 19.86
C LYS A 192 36.23 6.22 18.35
N GLY A 193 37.37 6.59 17.75
CA GLY A 193 37.59 6.74 16.30
C GLY A 193 37.46 5.47 15.43
N TYR A 194 36.79 4.41 15.90
CA TYR A 194 36.51 3.19 15.16
C TYR A 194 35.11 2.63 15.53
N GLU A 195 34.33 2.21 14.53
CA GLU A 195 33.00 1.61 14.76
C GLU A 195 33.15 0.16 15.23
N THR A 196 32.75 -0.12 16.47
CA THR A 196 32.68 -1.48 17.02
C THR A 196 31.24 -1.87 17.29
N LEU A 197 30.93 -3.13 17.05
CA LEU A 197 29.59 -3.69 17.20
C LEU A 197 29.47 -4.52 18.50
N VAL A 198 30.54 -5.19 18.91
CA VAL A 198 30.50 -6.15 20.02
C VAL A 198 30.74 -5.45 21.35
N LYS A 199 29.98 -5.82 22.38
CA LYS A 199 30.06 -5.29 23.74
C LYS A 199 31.43 -5.56 24.38
N GLU A 200 31.91 -4.63 25.22
CA GLU A 200 33.08 -4.84 26.07
C GLU A 200 32.78 -5.93 27.12
N GLY A 201 33.77 -6.77 27.42
CA GLY A 201 33.66 -7.91 28.33
C GLY A 201 32.98 -9.15 27.72
N PHE A 202 32.72 -9.16 26.41
CA PHE A 202 32.21 -10.34 25.73
C PHE A 202 33.31 -11.34 25.34
N CYS A 203 34.48 -10.83 24.95
CA CYS A 203 35.61 -11.64 24.50
C CYS A 203 36.91 -10.97 24.94
N ASP A 204 37.61 -11.59 25.88
CA ASP A 204 38.84 -11.06 26.47
C ASP A 204 39.90 -10.77 25.39
N GLU A 205 40.09 -11.69 24.44
CA GLU A 205 41.03 -11.53 23.32
C GLU A 205 40.70 -10.31 22.44
N LEU A 206 39.41 -10.04 22.19
CA LEU A 206 38.97 -8.89 21.40
C LEU A 206 39.22 -7.59 22.16
N ASP A 207 38.96 -7.60 23.46
CA ASP A 207 39.13 -6.44 24.32
C ASP A 207 40.62 -6.10 24.53
N GLU A 208 41.50 -7.10 24.62
CA GLU A 208 42.96 -6.92 24.60
C GLU A 208 43.42 -6.25 23.30
N LEU A 209 42.97 -6.73 22.14
CA LEU A 209 43.33 -6.14 20.85
C LEU A 209 42.81 -4.69 20.70
N ARG A 210 41.60 -4.42 21.21
CA ARG A 210 41.04 -3.06 21.26
C ARG A 210 41.86 -2.15 22.16
N GLN A 211 42.28 -2.63 23.31
CA GLN A 211 43.14 -1.88 24.23
C GLN A 211 44.46 -1.52 23.55
N ILE A 212 45.14 -2.49 22.92
CA ILE A 212 46.39 -2.25 22.19
C ILE A 212 46.19 -1.21 21.08
N TYR A 213 45.05 -1.25 20.37
CA TYR A 213 44.74 -0.29 19.32
C TYR A 213 44.41 1.12 19.87
N GLU A 214 43.74 1.21 21.02
CA GLU A 214 43.41 2.47 21.69
C GLU A 214 44.65 3.16 22.29
N GLU A 215 45.61 2.39 22.80
CA GLU A 215 46.90 2.88 23.32
C GLU A 215 47.93 3.17 22.21
N LEU A 216 47.66 2.71 20.99
CA LEU A 216 48.56 2.86 19.85
C LEU A 216 48.97 4.32 19.55
N PRO A 217 48.07 5.33 19.58
CA PRO A 217 48.46 6.72 19.31
C PRO A 217 49.48 7.26 20.32
N GLU A 218 49.29 7.00 21.62
CA GLU A 218 50.21 7.41 22.68
C GLU A 218 51.57 6.71 22.51
N PHE A 219 51.55 5.40 22.22
CA PHE A 219 52.76 4.63 21.94
C PHE A 219 53.52 5.14 20.72
N LEU A 220 52.83 5.48 19.62
CA LEU A 220 53.47 6.03 18.41
C LEU A 220 54.08 7.41 18.66
N GLU A 221 53.46 8.23 19.50
CA GLU A 221 54.02 9.50 19.92
C GLU A 221 55.33 9.28 20.70
N GLU A 222 55.37 8.35 21.65
CA GLU A 222 56.60 7.99 22.36
C GLU A 222 57.70 7.47 21.44
N VAL A 223 57.38 6.56 20.52
CA VAL A 223 58.35 6.04 19.55
C VAL A 223 58.84 7.16 18.62
N SER A 224 57.97 8.07 18.21
CA SER A 224 58.37 9.23 17.41
C SER A 224 59.34 10.13 18.18
N LEU A 225 59.11 10.39 19.46
CA LEU A 225 60.01 11.16 20.33
C LEU A 225 61.37 10.46 20.53
N LEU A 226 61.39 9.13 20.63
CA LEU A 226 62.64 8.37 20.75
C LEU A 226 63.46 8.39 19.46
N GLU A 227 62.82 8.24 18.30
CA GLU A 227 63.48 8.39 16.99
C GLU A 227 63.99 9.82 16.77
N LEU A 228 63.22 10.83 17.17
CA LEU A 228 63.63 12.24 17.14
C LEU A 228 64.87 12.51 18.01
N LYS A 229 64.98 11.87 19.18
CA LYS A 229 66.18 11.98 20.06
C LYS A 229 67.43 11.37 19.42
N GLN A 230 67.28 10.35 18.57
CA GLN A 230 68.40 9.78 17.81
C GLN A 230 68.83 10.67 16.64
N LEU A 231 67.97 11.61 16.22
CA LEU A 231 68.17 12.52 15.08
C LEU A 231 68.04 14.01 15.47
N PRO A 232 68.93 14.55 16.33
CA PRO A 232 68.79 15.90 16.90
C PRO A 232 68.90 17.06 15.89
N HIS A 233 69.37 16.79 14.66
CA HIS A 233 69.58 17.81 13.62
C HIS A 233 68.34 18.09 12.76
N LEU A 234 67.25 17.33 12.93
CA LEU A 234 66.00 17.47 12.18
C LEU A 234 64.90 18.23 12.95
N CYS A 235 65.14 18.58 14.21
CA CYS A 235 64.19 19.29 15.06
C CYS A 235 64.29 20.82 14.86
N LYS A 236 63.49 21.39 13.95
CA LYS A 236 63.14 22.82 14.00
C LYS A 236 61.88 22.97 14.86
N GLU A 237 61.84 23.97 15.76
CA GLU A 237 60.80 24.17 16.81
C GLU A 237 59.33 24.19 16.34
N LYS A 238 59.04 24.21 15.02
CA LYS A 238 57.68 24.21 14.47
C LYS A 238 57.25 22.92 13.76
N PHE A 239 58.16 22.03 13.39
CA PHE A 239 57.86 20.91 12.48
C PHE A 239 58.71 19.68 12.78
N SER A 240 58.42 19.00 13.89
CA SER A 240 59.06 17.72 14.22
C SER A 240 58.44 16.58 13.38
N PRO A 241 59.24 15.72 12.74
CA PRO A 241 58.71 14.55 12.05
C PRO A 241 58.01 13.61 13.05
N CYS A 242 56.85 13.09 12.65
CA CYS A 242 56.03 12.19 13.48
C CYS A 242 55.78 10.89 12.71
N ILE A 243 55.64 9.77 13.43
CA ILE A 243 55.18 8.51 12.84
C ILE A 243 53.67 8.60 12.70
N VAL A 244 53.18 8.51 11.46
CA VAL A 244 51.76 8.63 11.12
C VAL A 244 51.30 7.34 10.46
N ILE A 245 50.08 6.91 10.81
CA ILE A 245 49.41 5.79 10.15
C ILE A 245 48.76 6.30 8.86
N SER A 246 49.14 5.75 7.71
CA SER A 246 48.54 6.09 6.42
C SER A 246 47.31 5.23 6.09
N MET A 247 46.57 5.60 5.03
CA MET A 247 45.33 4.98 4.52
C MET A 247 45.35 3.45 4.40
N CYS A 248 46.52 2.83 4.25
CA CYS A 248 46.69 1.36 4.15
C CYS A 248 47.16 0.71 5.48
N GLN A 249 47.09 1.41 6.62
CA GLN A 249 47.56 0.94 7.93
C GLN A 249 49.04 0.57 7.97
N ARG A 250 49.85 1.29 7.20
CA ARG A 250 51.31 1.22 7.28
C ARG A 250 51.83 2.38 8.10
N TYR A 251 52.73 2.09 9.02
CA TYR A 251 53.44 3.09 9.80
C TYR A 251 54.47 3.77 8.88
N LEU A 252 54.38 5.08 8.77
CA LEU A 252 55.30 5.87 7.95
C LEU A 252 55.82 7.04 8.77
N MET A 253 57.09 7.36 8.59
CA MET A 253 57.65 8.59 9.14
C MET A 253 57.24 9.75 8.23
N CYS A 254 56.55 10.75 8.77
CA CYS A 254 56.07 11.91 8.06
C CYS A 254 56.95 13.13 8.34
N PHE A 255 57.48 13.75 7.29
CA PHE A 255 58.18 15.04 7.34
C PHE A 255 57.28 16.14 6.78
N PHE A 256 57.28 17.31 7.42
CA PHE A 256 56.46 18.46 7.02
C PHE A 256 57.29 19.48 6.22
N GLU A 257 56.67 20.02 5.16
CA GLU A 257 57.10 21.14 4.29
C GLU A 257 58.39 20.95 3.46
N GLU A 258 59.46 20.39 3.99
CA GLU A 258 60.76 20.22 3.31
C GLU A 258 61.08 18.72 3.06
N GLN A 259 61.61 18.40 1.87
CA GLN A 259 62.25 17.10 1.65
C GLN A 259 63.59 17.06 2.41
N PRO A 260 63.93 15.95 3.10
CA PRO A 260 65.25 15.79 3.69
C PRO A 260 66.35 15.89 2.62
N ASP A 261 67.35 16.74 2.87
CA ASP A 261 68.57 16.93 2.05
C ASP A 261 69.26 15.59 1.67
N GLU A 262 69.98 15.54 0.55
CA GLU A 262 70.76 14.35 0.12
C GLU A 262 71.77 13.85 1.19
N ILE A 263 72.19 14.75 2.08
CA ILE A 263 73.10 14.47 3.20
C ILE A 263 72.38 13.80 4.39
N THR A 264 71.08 14.06 4.58
CA THR A 264 70.27 13.40 5.62
C THR A 264 69.72 12.06 5.13
N GLN A 265 69.43 11.92 3.84
CA GLN A 265 69.09 10.63 3.22
C GLN A 265 70.26 9.62 3.25
N SER A 266 71.51 10.10 3.17
CA SER A 266 72.70 9.24 3.25
C SER A 266 73.13 8.88 4.69
N LYS A 267 72.67 9.63 5.70
CA LYS A 267 72.96 9.36 7.13
C LYS A 267 71.97 8.42 7.80
N ILE A 268 70.71 8.40 7.36
CA ILE A 268 69.71 7.45 7.82
C ILE A 268 69.83 6.22 6.91
N GLN A 269 70.53 5.19 7.37
CA GLN A 269 70.60 3.91 6.65
C GLN A 269 69.18 3.39 6.40
N ASP A 270 68.86 3.12 5.14
CA ASP A 270 67.61 2.52 4.66
C ASP A 270 66.32 3.38 4.79
N LEU A 271 66.42 4.70 4.53
CA LEU A 271 65.24 5.57 4.40
C LEU A 271 64.61 5.46 2.99
N GLU A 272 63.48 4.76 2.86
CA GLU A 272 62.78 4.58 1.58
C GLU A 272 61.60 5.55 1.43
N PHE A 273 61.62 6.38 0.38
CA PHE A 273 60.49 7.25 0.04
C PHE A 273 59.26 6.44 -0.38
N SER A 274 58.09 6.76 0.18
CA SER A 274 56.82 6.12 -0.18
C SER A 274 55.98 7.01 -1.10
N PHE A 275 55.50 8.15 -0.61
CA PHE A 275 54.72 9.11 -1.38
C PHE A 275 54.73 10.48 -0.69
N SER A 276 54.23 11.50 -1.38
CA SER A 276 54.03 12.85 -0.82
C SER A 276 52.57 13.26 -0.97
N ASP A 277 52.02 13.91 0.04
CA ASP A 277 50.66 14.44 0.04
C ASP A 277 50.66 15.95 0.25
N ALA A 278 49.68 16.65 -0.33
CA ALA A 278 49.56 18.10 -0.27
C ALA A 278 48.14 18.48 0.17
N ASP A 279 47.92 18.49 1.47
CA ASP A 279 46.68 18.99 2.08
C ASP A 279 46.76 20.52 2.19
N GLY A 280 46.31 21.23 1.15
CA GLY A 280 46.20 22.69 1.15
C GLY A 280 47.54 23.42 1.26
N GLU A 281 47.86 23.93 2.46
CA GLU A 281 49.07 24.72 2.74
C GLU A 281 50.28 23.89 3.21
N THR A 282 50.07 22.65 3.69
CA THR A 282 51.16 21.80 4.22
C THR A 282 51.52 20.66 3.27
N LYS A 283 52.78 20.60 2.82
CA LYS A 283 53.32 19.42 2.11
C LYS A 283 53.78 18.38 3.13
N ARG A 284 53.38 17.12 2.95
CA ARG A 284 53.78 15.99 3.79
C ARG A 284 54.54 14.98 2.95
N PHE A 285 55.72 14.56 3.41
CA PHE A 285 56.53 13.54 2.76
C PHE A 285 56.61 12.30 3.65
N PHE A 286 56.21 11.14 3.11
CA PHE A 286 56.14 9.89 3.86
C PHE A 286 57.29 8.95 3.49
N TYR A 287 58.01 8.47 4.49
CA TYR A 287 59.15 7.56 4.35
C TYR A 287 58.98 6.31 5.21
N ARG A 288 59.66 5.23 4.81
CA ARG A 288 59.85 4.02 5.61
C ARG A 288 61.24 4.04 6.22
N THR A 289 61.30 3.72 7.51
CA THR A 289 62.53 3.47 8.24
C THR A 289 62.59 2.00 8.67
N PRO A 290 63.75 1.49 9.10
CA PRO A 290 63.83 0.16 9.73
C PRO A 290 62.85 0.01 10.89
N LYS A 291 62.67 1.06 11.70
CA LYS A 291 61.73 1.07 12.82
C LYS A 291 60.26 1.02 12.37
N THR A 292 59.89 1.75 11.32
CA THR A 292 58.50 1.67 10.81
C THR A 292 58.20 0.29 10.19
N ARG A 293 59.20 -0.39 9.60
CA ARG A 293 59.06 -1.78 9.13
C ARG A 293 58.90 -2.77 10.29
N GLU A 294 59.62 -2.55 11.38
CA GLU A 294 59.46 -3.33 12.62
C GLU A 294 58.05 -3.14 13.21
N LEU A 295 57.56 -1.90 13.26
CA LEU A 295 56.19 -1.59 13.68
C LEU A 295 55.15 -2.21 12.75
N ASP A 296 55.34 -2.15 11.43
CA ASP A 296 54.45 -2.82 10.46
C ASP A 296 54.40 -4.34 10.72
N SER A 297 55.54 -4.97 10.99
CA SER A 297 55.60 -6.42 11.27
C SER A 297 54.96 -6.82 12.59
N LEU A 298 54.97 -5.94 13.60
CA LEU A 298 54.48 -6.25 14.94
C LEU A 298 53.01 -5.83 15.13
N LEU A 299 52.61 -4.68 14.58
CA LEU A 299 51.34 -4.00 14.90
C LEU A 299 50.46 -3.72 13.67
N GLY A 300 50.96 -3.93 12.44
CA GLY A 300 50.30 -3.50 11.20
C GLY A 300 48.92 -4.10 10.92
N ASP A 301 48.58 -5.22 11.55
CA ASP A 301 47.31 -5.94 11.30
C ASP A 301 46.31 -5.87 12.46
N ILE A 302 46.57 -5.11 13.53
CA ILE A 302 45.73 -5.16 14.74
C ILE A 302 44.29 -4.75 14.45
N TYR A 303 44.07 -3.67 13.70
CA TYR A 303 42.73 -3.21 13.35
C TYR A 303 41.97 -4.24 12.50
N HIS A 304 42.63 -4.86 11.52
CA HIS A 304 42.00 -5.89 10.69
C HIS A 304 41.67 -7.15 11.51
N LYS A 305 42.54 -7.54 12.46
CA LYS A 305 42.26 -8.61 13.41
C LYS A 305 41.04 -8.31 14.28
N VAL A 306 40.92 -7.09 14.80
CA VAL A 306 39.72 -6.63 15.53
C VAL A 306 38.47 -6.76 14.65
N LEU A 307 38.51 -6.27 13.40
CA LEU A 307 37.38 -6.37 12.47
C LEU A 307 37.04 -7.82 12.07
N ASP A 308 38.03 -8.69 11.90
CA ASP A 308 37.82 -10.09 11.57
C ASP A 308 37.20 -10.86 12.75
N MET A 309 37.68 -10.62 13.97
CA MET A 309 37.11 -11.19 15.18
C MET A 309 35.68 -10.72 15.42
N GLU A 310 35.41 -9.42 15.29
CA GLU A 310 34.04 -8.90 15.38
C GLU A 310 33.12 -9.53 14.33
N ARG A 311 33.58 -9.63 13.08
CA ARG A 311 32.80 -10.29 12.01
C ARG A 311 32.54 -11.76 12.31
N ALA A 312 33.50 -12.47 12.91
CA ALA A 312 33.33 -13.86 13.32
C ALA A 312 32.27 -13.99 14.43
N ILE A 313 32.33 -13.13 15.46
CA ILE A 313 31.35 -13.10 16.56
C ILE A 313 29.95 -12.76 16.04
N ILE A 314 29.82 -11.75 15.18
CA ILE A 314 28.53 -11.35 14.60
C ILE A 314 27.99 -12.48 13.71
N ARG A 315 28.84 -13.13 12.92
CA ARG A 315 28.41 -14.26 12.08
C ARG A 315 27.86 -15.40 12.93
N ASP A 316 28.51 -15.71 14.05
CA ASP A 316 28.04 -16.73 14.97
C ASP A 316 26.74 -16.33 15.68
N LEU A 317 26.63 -15.08 16.12
CA LEU A 317 25.39 -14.51 16.65
C LEU A 317 24.23 -14.65 15.64
N VAL A 318 24.47 -14.28 14.38
CA VAL A 318 23.50 -14.41 13.29
C VAL A 318 23.06 -15.86 13.16
N LEU A 319 24.00 -16.82 13.09
CA LEU A 319 23.66 -18.25 13.00
C LEU A 319 22.78 -18.72 14.17
N ARG A 320 23.06 -18.27 15.39
CA ARG A 320 22.26 -18.57 16.58
C ARG A 320 20.88 -17.91 16.58
N VAL A 321 20.72 -16.70 16.03
CA VAL A 321 19.39 -16.07 15.88
C VAL A 321 18.58 -16.79 14.80
N LEU A 322 19.23 -17.25 13.73
CA LEU A 322 18.55 -17.89 12.59
C LEU A 322 17.88 -19.22 12.96
N THR A 323 18.34 -19.91 14.01
CA THR A 323 17.65 -21.11 14.53
C THR A 323 16.24 -20.80 15.03
N PHE A 324 15.95 -19.54 15.39
CA PHE A 324 14.63 -19.09 15.87
C PHE A 324 13.81 -18.36 14.79
N SER A 325 14.24 -18.41 13.53
CA SER A 325 13.58 -17.73 12.40
C SER A 325 12.11 -18.11 12.25
N THR A 326 11.77 -19.39 12.47
CA THR A 326 10.38 -19.87 12.33
C THR A 326 9.44 -19.26 13.38
N GLN A 327 9.95 -19.05 14.59
CA GLN A 327 9.19 -18.50 15.70
C GLN A 327 9.04 -16.99 15.58
N LEU A 328 10.10 -16.29 15.14
CA LEU A 328 10.02 -14.89 14.74
C LEU A 328 8.97 -14.69 13.64
N HIS A 329 8.93 -15.58 12.63
CA HIS A 329 7.95 -15.51 11.56
C HIS A 329 6.51 -15.72 12.07
N LYS A 330 6.28 -16.70 12.96
CA LYS A 330 4.97 -16.92 13.60
C LYS A 330 4.50 -15.70 14.39
N ALA A 331 5.39 -15.12 15.21
CA ALA A 331 5.09 -13.95 16.03
C ALA A 331 4.72 -12.72 15.17
N VAL A 332 5.48 -12.46 14.11
CA VAL A 332 5.22 -11.34 13.20
C VAL A 332 3.90 -11.53 12.43
N ASN A 333 3.62 -12.74 11.95
CA ASN A 333 2.36 -13.04 11.27
C ASN A 333 1.16 -12.84 12.20
N PHE A 334 1.26 -13.29 13.44
CA PHE A 334 0.23 -13.06 14.45
C PHE A 334 -0.04 -11.56 14.62
N VAL A 335 0.99 -10.75 14.85
CA VAL A 335 0.81 -9.29 15.00
C VAL A 335 0.28 -8.63 13.73
N SER A 336 0.65 -9.11 12.54
CA SER A 336 0.09 -8.59 11.29
C SER A 336 -1.40 -8.87 11.14
N GLU A 337 -1.88 -10.01 11.64
CA GLU A 337 -3.31 -10.31 11.70
C GLU A 337 -3.98 -9.34 12.67
N LEU A 338 -3.42 -9.11 13.85
CA LEU A 338 -3.99 -8.16 14.83
C LEU A 338 -4.10 -6.72 14.28
N ASP A 339 -3.08 -6.24 13.56
CA ASP A 339 -3.05 -4.88 12.98
C ASP A 339 -4.09 -4.67 11.87
N TRP A 340 -4.57 -5.75 11.25
CA TRP A 340 -5.68 -5.66 10.31
C TRP A 340 -7.02 -5.41 11.00
N HIS A 341 -7.26 -6.04 12.15
CA HIS A 341 -8.57 -6.05 12.81
C HIS A 341 -8.98 -4.71 13.46
N VAL A 342 -8.13 -3.67 13.36
CA VAL A 342 -8.46 -2.30 13.76
C VAL A 342 -9.32 -1.65 12.68
N LEU A 343 -10.54 -2.15 12.50
CA LEU A 343 -11.54 -1.52 11.63
C LEU A 343 -12.25 -0.44 12.44
N GLN A 344 -12.10 0.81 12.00
CA GLN A 344 -12.85 1.95 12.53
C GLN A 344 -14.11 2.13 11.70
N GLU A 345 -15.24 2.36 12.37
CA GLU A 345 -16.49 2.74 11.73
C GLU A 345 -16.33 4.14 11.12
N MET A 346 -16.45 4.23 9.80
CA MET A 346 -16.48 5.51 9.07
C MET A 346 -17.87 5.66 8.48
N THR A 347 -18.67 6.53 9.09
CA THR A 347 -19.99 6.92 8.60
C THR A 347 -19.91 8.26 7.89
N VAL A 348 -20.85 8.48 6.96
CA VAL A 348 -21.05 9.76 6.30
C VAL A 348 -22.53 10.12 6.44
N ASP A 349 -22.81 11.31 6.97
CA ASP A 349 -24.18 11.73 7.31
C ASP A 349 -25.05 12.06 6.08
N THR A 350 -24.45 12.14 4.90
CA THR A 350 -25.12 12.60 3.66
C THR A 350 -25.47 11.48 2.68
N PHE A 351 -25.09 10.22 2.97
CA PHE A 351 -25.39 9.08 2.10
C PHE A 351 -26.79 8.51 2.38
N ILE A 352 -27.60 8.30 1.34
CA ILE A 352 -28.96 7.76 1.48
C ILE A 352 -28.90 6.22 1.37
N PRO A 353 -29.22 5.48 2.46
CA PRO A 353 -29.16 4.02 2.46
C PRO A 353 -30.28 3.41 1.61
N ASN A 354 -29.99 2.29 0.95
CA ASN A 354 -30.92 1.55 0.12
C ASN A 354 -30.89 0.05 0.45
N ASP A 355 -32.05 -0.52 0.73
CA ASP A 355 -32.19 -1.95 1.00
C ASP A 355 -32.06 -2.77 -0.28
N THR A 356 -31.43 -3.94 -0.20
CA THR A 356 -31.31 -4.89 -1.31
C THR A 356 -31.77 -6.27 -0.86
N LYS A 357 -32.75 -6.85 -1.59
CA LYS A 357 -33.24 -8.20 -1.35
C LYS A 357 -33.22 -8.98 -2.65
N ILE A 358 -32.33 -9.97 -2.77
CA ILE A 358 -32.27 -10.88 -3.92
C ILE A 358 -32.58 -12.28 -3.39
N LEU A 359 -33.81 -12.72 -3.58
CA LEU A 359 -34.31 -14.03 -3.13
C LEU A 359 -34.13 -15.09 -4.22
N ASP A 360 -34.59 -16.31 -3.98
CA ASP A 360 -34.56 -17.37 -4.99
C ASP A 360 -35.49 -17.07 -6.17
N GLU A 361 -36.60 -16.40 -5.90
CA GLU A 361 -37.50 -15.80 -6.88
C GLU A 361 -37.08 -14.36 -7.20
N GLY A 362 -37.28 -13.91 -8.43
CA GLY A 362 -36.97 -12.53 -8.81
C GLY A 362 -35.48 -12.15 -8.84
N ARG A 363 -34.58 -13.08 -9.17
CA ARG A 363 -33.11 -12.89 -9.11
C ARG A 363 -32.53 -11.83 -10.07
N ILE A 364 -33.30 -11.39 -11.07
CA ILE A 364 -32.87 -10.41 -12.08
C ILE A 364 -33.53 -9.08 -11.76
N HIS A 365 -32.75 -8.09 -11.34
CA HIS A 365 -33.25 -6.76 -11.04
C HIS A 365 -32.89 -5.80 -12.17
N ILE A 366 -33.90 -5.17 -12.76
CA ILE A 366 -33.73 -4.12 -13.77
C ILE A 366 -33.99 -2.78 -13.10
N ILE A 367 -32.98 -1.91 -13.12
CA ILE A 367 -32.93 -0.64 -12.41
C ILE A 367 -32.90 0.49 -13.45
N THR A 368 -33.92 1.33 -13.41
CA THR A 368 -34.08 2.47 -14.29
C THR A 368 -33.96 3.80 -13.54
N GLY A 369 -33.86 4.88 -14.29
CA GLY A 369 -33.92 6.23 -13.74
C GLY A 369 -33.01 7.21 -14.47
N PRO A 370 -33.13 8.51 -14.15
CA PRO A 370 -32.31 9.57 -14.71
C PRO A 370 -30.81 9.31 -14.61
N ASN A 371 -30.01 9.92 -15.49
CA ASN A 371 -28.59 10.08 -15.22
C ASN A 371 -28.41 10.88 -13.92
N TYR A 372 -27.32 10.63 -13.19
CA TYR A 372 -27.05 11.24 -11.89
C TYR A 372 -27.95 10.78 -10.72
N SER A 373 -28.99 9.97 -10.95
CA SER A 373 -29.88 9.48 -9.88
C SER A 373 -29.29 8.41 -8.95
N GLY A 374 -28.03 7.99 -9.17
CA GLY A 374 -27.32 7.02 -8.31
C GLY A 374 -27.41 5.54 -8.72
N LYS A 375 -27.95 5.21 -9.90
CA LYS A 375 -28.10 3.82 -10.40
C LYS A 375 -26.79 2.99 -10.29
N SER A 376 -25.71 3.50 -10.87
CA SER A 376 -24.39 2.83 -10.85
C SER A 376 -23.81 2.75 -9.44
N ILE A 377 -24.11 3.73 -8.57
CA ILE A 377 -23.67 3.73 -7.16
C ILE A 377 -24.34 2.58 -6.41
N TYR A 378 -25.64 2.40 -6.59
CA TYR A 378 -26.39 1.33 -5.94
C TYR A 378 -25.85 -0.06 -6.31
N ILE A 379 -25.67 -0.38 -7.61
CA ILE A 379 -25.17 -1.72 -7.99
C ILE A 379 -23.74 -1.97 -7.50
N LYS A 380 -22.90 -0.93 -7.49
CA LYS A 380 -21.54 -1.00 -6.96
C LYS A 380 -21.54 -1.19 -5.45
N GLN A 381 -22.44 -0.52 -4.72
CA GLN A 381 -22.62 -0.70 -3.28
C GLN A 381 -22.94 -2.16 -2.94
N VAL A 382 -23.89 -2.78 -3.64
CA VAL A 382 -24.25 -4.19 -3.43
C VAL A 382 -23.04 -5.10 -3.66
N ALA A 383 -22.31 -4.87 -4.75
CA ALA A 383 -21.12 -5.66 -5.07
C ALA A 383 -19.97 -5.46 -4.08
N LEU A 384 -19.78 -4.23 -3.56
CA LEU A 384 -18.81 -3.95 -2.51
C LEU A 384 -19.17 -4.66 -1.19
N ILE A 385 -20.45 -4.67 -0.79
CA ILE A 385 -20.91 -5.41 0.39
C ILE A 385 -20.58 -6.91 0.23
N VAL A 386 -20.86 -7.48 -0.94
CA VAL A 386 -20.53 -8.88 -1.23
C VAL A 386 -19.02 -9.11 -1.19
N PHE A 387 -18.22 -8.24 -1.80
CA PHE A 387 -16.76 -8.35 -1.78
C PHE A 387 -16.18 -8.27 -0.36
N LEU A 388 -16.61 -7.29 0.44
CA LEU A 388 -16.15 -7.08 1.82
C LEU A 388 -16.54 -8.25 2.73
N SER A 389 -17.74 -8.82 2.54
CA SER A 389 -18.15 -10.03 3.29
C SER A 389 -17.21 -11.21 3.02
N HIS A 390 -16.73 -11.39 1.78
CA HIS A 390 -15.77 -12.45 1.42
C HIS A 390 -14.32 -12.12 1.81
N ILE A 391 -14.03 -10.90 2.25
CA ILE A 391 -12.76 -10.58 2.93
C ILE A 391 -12.82 -11.03 4.41
N GLY A 392 -14.03 -11.14 4.98
CA GLY A 392 -14.27 -11.38 6.40
C GLY A 392 -14.35 -10.07 7.21
N SER A 393 -14.68 -8.96 6.56
CA SER A 393 -14.87 -7.64 7.19
C SER A 393 -16.35 -7.40 7.51
N PHE A 394 -16.64 -6.54 8.49
CA PHE A 394 -17.95 -5.90 8.56
C PHE A 394 -18.21 -5.08 7.30
N VAL A 395 -19.49 -4.96 6.98
CA VAL A 395 -19.99 -4.33 5.76
C VAL A 395 -20.84 -3.12 6.12
N PRO A 396 -20.90 -2.09 5.26
CA PRO A 396 -21.67 -0.87 5.53
C PRO A 396 -23.18 -1.12 5.34
N ALA A 397 -23.81 -1.75 6.33
CA ALA A 397 -25.24 -2.01 6.40
C ALA A 397 -25.66 -2.27 7.86
N ASP A 398 -26.89 -1.90 8.22
CA ASP A 398 -27.46 -2.20 9.55
C ASP A 398 -27.55 -3.72 9.80
N ALA A 399 -27.86 -4.47 8.74
CA ALA A 399 -27.84 -5.92 8.70
C ALA A 399 -27.55 -6.43 7.29
N ALA A 400 -26.79 -7.51 7.17
CA ALA A 400 -26.49 -8.13 5.88
C ALA A 400 -26.49 -9.66 5.98
N THR A 401 -27.23 -10.32 5.09
CA THR A 401 -27.16 -11.77 4.89
C THR A 401 -26.63 -12.03 3.49
N VAL A 402 -25.39 -12.49 3.38
CA VAL A 402 -24.71 -12.69 2.10
C VAL A 402 -24.38 -14.18 1.93
N GLY A 403 -24.91 -14.77 0.86
CA GLY A 403 -24.53 -16.13 0.46
C GLY A 403 -23.19 -16.17 -0.27
N LEU A 404 -22.48 -17.29 -0.19
CA LEU A 404 -21.24 -17.50 -0.93
C LEU A 404 -21.44 -17.27 -2.43
N THR A 405 -20.53 -16.49 -3.01
CA THR A 405 -20.57 -16.09 -4.42
C THR A 405 -19.40 -16.71 -5.17
N ASP A 406 -19.64 -17.24 -6.37
CA ASP A 406 -18.63 -17.97 -7.15
C ASP A 406 -18.43 -17.41 -8.58
N ARG A 407 -17.93 -18.26 -9.49
CA ARG A 407 -17.44 -17.90 -10.83
C ARG A 407 -18.48 -18.11 -11.93
N GLN A 408 -18.26 -17.46 -13.08
CA GLN A 408 -18.81 -17.81 -14.41
C GLN A 408 -20.34 -17.73 -14.56
N ALA A 409 -20.98 -16.75 -13.91
CA ALA A 409 -22.42 -16.52 -14.04
C ALA A 409 -23.27 -17.77 -13.70
N THR A 410 -22.84 -18.56 -12.72
CA THR A 410 -23.63 -19.68 -12.19
C THR A 410 -24.77 -19.15 -11.31
N SER A 411 -25.63 -20.04 -10.82
CA SER A 411 -26.69 -19.72 -9.85
C SER A 411 -26.21 -19.07 -8.54
N ARG A 412 -24.90 -19.10 -8.24
CA ARG A 412 -24.30 -18.46 -7.06
C ARG A 412 -23.55 -17.17 -7.40
N SER A 413 -23.34 -16.87 -8.67
CA SER A 413 -22.63 -15.67 -9.11
C SER A 413 -23.49 -14.41 -9.00
N LEU A 414 -22.84 -13.27 -8.78
CA LEU A 414 -23.42 -11.93 -8.90
C LEU A 414 -22.91 -11.28 -10.18
N CYS A 415 -23.82 -10.92 -11.08
CA CYS A 415 -23.52 -10.26 -12.34
C CYS A 415 -24.04 -8.82 -12.32
N LEU A 416 -23.18 -7.87 -12.70
CA LEU A 416 -23.52 -6.46 -12.79
C LEU A 416 -23.46 -6.05 -14.26
N LEU A 417 -24.54 -5.47 -14.77
CA LEU A 417 -24.60 -4.88 -16.10
C LEU A 417 -24.90 -3.39 -15.94
N ASP A 418 -23.90 -2.53 -16.19
CA ASP A 418 -24.05 -1.09 -16.12
C ASP A 418 -24.05 -0.50 -17.53
N GLU A 419 -25.19 0.00 -17.97
CA GLU A 419 -25.34 0.71 -19.25
C GLU A 419 -24.88 -0.08 -20.48
N PHE A 420 -25.16 -1.38 -20.48
CA PHE A 420 -24.84 -2.29 -21.57
C PHE A 420 -25.55 -1.90 -22.88
N GLY A 421 -24.84 -1.97 -24.01
CA GLY A 421 -25.33 -1.56 -25.33
C GLY A 421 -25.03 -0.09 -25.69
N LYS A 422 -24.27 0.64 -24.86
CA LYS A 422 -23.75 1.96 -25.24
C LYS A 422 -22.69 1.84 -26.35
N GLY A 423 -22.88 2.56 -27.45
CA GLY A 423 -21.92 2.64 -28.57
C GLY A 423 -22.36 1.93 -29.85
N THR A 424 -23.52 1.29 -29.86
CA THR A 424 -24.18 0.75 -31.06
C THR A 424 -25.36 1.65 -31.48
N LEU A 425 -26.03 1.31 -32.58
CA LEU A 425 -27.36 1.87 -32.86
C LEU A 425 -28.29 1.56 -31.68
N THR A 426 -29.24 2.46 -31.40
CA THR A 426 -30.17 2.33 -30.26
C THR A 426 -30.99 1.04 -30.34
N GLU A 427 -31.49 0.70 -31.52
CA GLU A 427 -32.25 -0.54 -31.78
C GLU A 427 -31.40 -1.79 -31.50
N ASP A 428 -30.13 -1.80 -31.96
CA ASP A 428 -29.20 -2.90 -31.69
C ASP A 428 -28.88 -3.02 -30.20
N GLY A 429 -28.70 -1.89 -29.50
CA GLY A 429 -28.41 -1.84 -28.08
C GLY A 429 -29.55 -2.40 -27.23
N ILE A 430 -30.79 -2.02 -27.55
CA ILE A 430 -32.01 -2.56 -26.94
C ILE A 430 -32.11 -4.07 -27.21
N GLY A 431 -31.89 -4.49 -28.45
CA GLY A 431 -31.92 -5.90 -28.84
C GLY A 431 -30.89 -6.77 -28.11
N LEU A 432 -29.65 -6.29 -27.98
CA LEU A 432 -28.57 -6.98 -27.25
C LEU A 432 -28.87 -7.09 -25.75
N LEU A 433 -29.33 -6.00 -25.14
CA LEU A 433 -29.69 -5.98 -23.71
C LEU A 433 -30.89 -6.90 -23.44
N GLY A 434 -31.95 -6.78 -24.23
CA GLY A 434 -33.14 -7.63 -24.15
C GLY A 434 -32.81 -9.11 -24.36
N GLY A 435 -31.98 -9.43 -25.35
CA GLY A 435 -31.49 -10.79 -25.61
C GLY A 435 -30.68 -11.37 -24.45
N THR A 436 -29.83 -10.56 -23.83
CA THR A 436 -29.03 -10.95 -22.65
C THR A 436 -29.91 -11.23 -21.44
N ILE A 437 -30.86 -10.34 -21.13
CA ILE A 437 -31.82 -10.53 -20.03
C ILE A 437 -32.68 -11.77 -20.29
N LYS A 438 -33.15 -11.97 -21.53
CA LYS A 438 -33.92 -13.15 -21.93
C LYS A 438 -33.10 -14.44 -21.77
N HIS A 439 -31.81 -14.42 -22.11
CA HIS A 439 -30.93 -15.56 -21.89
C HIS A 439 -30.87 -15.94 -20.41
N PHE A 440 -30.62 -14.98 -19.52
CA PHE A 440 -30.60 -15.24 -18.07
C PHE A 440 -31.97 -15.71 -17.56
N ALA A 441 -33.06 -15.07 -17.98
CA ALA A 441 -34.41 -15.42 -17.54
C ALA A 441 -34.83 -16.84 -17.96
N ASN A 442 -34.29 -17.35 -19.07
CA ASN A 442 -34.54 -18.70 -19.56
C ASN A 442 -33.75 -19.80 -18.84
N LEU A 443 -32.75 -19.45 -18.02
CA LEU A 443 -32.06 -20.43 -17.18
C LEU A 443 -33.00 -20.91 -16.07
N ASP A 444 -32.91 -22.20 -15.72
CA ASP A 444 -33.71 -22.78 -14.63
C ASP A 444 -33.48 -22.01 -13.31
N VAL A 445 -32.20 -21.87 -12.95
CA VAL A 445 -31.74 -21.10 -11.79
C VAL A 445 -30.78 -20.00 -12.26
N PRO A 446 -31.27 -18.79 -12.53
CA PRO A 446 -30.41 -17.71 -13.01
C PRO A 446 -29.38 -17.27 -11.95
N PRO A 447 -28.24 -16.70 -12.38
CA PRO A 447 -27.38 -15.92 -11.50
C PRO A 447 -28.16 -14.75 -10.87
N LYS A 448 -27.60 -14.16 -9.83
CA LYS A 448 -28.11 -12.90 -9.28
C LYS A 448 -27.66 -11.78 -10.23
N VAL A 449 -28.58 -11.08 -10.88
CA VAL A 449 -28.23 -10.09 -11.90
C VAL A 449 -28.78 -8.73 -11.52
N LEU A 450 -27.92 -7.71 -11.50
CA LEU A 450 -28.30 -6.31 -11.36
C LEU A 450 -28.02 -5.60 -12.67
N VAL A 451 -29.06 -5.04 -13.29
CA VAL A 451 -28.99 -4.35 -14.58
C VAL A 451 -29.37 -2.90 -14.39
N CYS A 452 -28.44 -1.98 -14.68
CA CYS A 452 -28.71 -0.55 -14.77
C CYS A 452 -28.85 -0.15 -16.23
N THR A 453 -29.98 0.46 -16.58
CA THR A 453 -30.21 0.96 -17.94
C THR A 453 -30.94 2.31 -17.94
N HIS A 454 -30.71 3.07 -19.01
CA HIS A 454 -31.45 4.29 -19.34
C HIS A 454 -32.44 4.06 -20.48
N LEU A 455 -32.44 2.87 -21.09
CA LEU A 455 -33.29 2.50 -22.22
C LEU A 455 -34.70 2.19 -21.72
N THR A 456 -35.55 3.21 -21.63
CA THR A 456 -36.96 3.06 -21.25
C THR A 456 -37.77 2.37 -22.34
N GLU A 457 -37.31 2.40 -23.58
CA GLU A 457 -37.93 1.71 -24.73
C GLU A 457 -37.96 0.19 -24.53
N LEU A 458 -37.04 -0.36 -23.73
CA LEU A 458 -36.99 -1.78 -23.36
C LEU A 458 -38.30 -2.28 -22.72
N PHE A 459 -39.08 -1.39 -22.09
CA PHE A 459 -40.34 -1.72 -21.42
C PHE A 459 -41.57 -1.57 -22.33
N ASN A 460 -41.48 -0.72 -23.35
CA ASN A 460 -42.58 -0.46 -24.28
C ASN A 460 -42.67 -1.52 -25.38
N GLU A 461 -41.52 -2.06 -25.78
CA GLU A 461 -41.44 -3.14 -26.77
C GLU A 461 -41.50 -4.52 -26.09
N SER A 462 -42.07 -5.52 -26.78
CA SER A 462 -42.17 -6.93 -26.33
C SER A 462 -40.82 -7.67 -26.17
N CYS A 463 -39.74 -6.91 -25.95
CA CYS A 463 -38.36 -7.34 -25.87
C CYS A 463 -38.03 -8.07 -24.56
N LEU A 464 -38.76 -7.75 -23.47
CA LEU A 464 -38.60 -8.43 -22.19
C LEU A 464 -39.62 -9.56 -22.00
N PRO A 465 -39.18 -10.75 -21.55
CA PRO A 465 -40.11 -11.82 -21.22
C PRO A 465 -40.90 -11.45 -19.96
N LYS A 466 -42.21 -11.68 -19.95
CA LYS A 466 -43.02 -11.67 -18.73
C LYS A 466 -42.60 -12.86 -17.88
N SER A 467 -41.71 -12.63 -16.92
CA SER A 467 -41.14 -13.67 -16.08
C SER A 467 -41.15 -13.20 -14.63
N GLU A 468 -41.62 -14.07 -13.72
CA GLU A 468 -41.56 -13.86 -12.26
C GLU A 468 -40.11 -13.82 -11.74
N LYS A 469 -39.13 -14.17 -12.58
CA LYS A 469 -37.70 -14.07 -12.27
C LYS A 469 -37.14 -12.64 -12.40
N ILE A 470 -37.92 -11.71 -12.94
CA ILE A 470 -37.50 -10.32 -13.21
C ILE A 470 -38.26 -9.34 -12.31
N ASN A 471 -37.52 -8.56 -11.54
CA ASN A 471 -38.02 -7.47 -10.71
C ASN A 471 -37.61 -6.11 -11.31
N PHE A 472 -38.52 -5.15 -11.29
CA PHE A 472 -38.29 -3.80 -11.79
C PHE A 472 -38.16 -2.81 -10.64
N TYR A 473 -37.12 -1.98 -10.71
CA TYR A 473 -36.88 -0.90 -9.77
C TYR A 473 -36.53 0.40 -10.50
N THR A 474 -36.82 1.53 -9.88
CA THR A 474 -36.43 2.85 -10.38
C THR A 474 -35.89 3.71 -9.27
N MET A 475 -34.98 4.63 -9.60
CA MET A 475 -34.55 5.67 -8.67
C MET A 475 -35.64 6.73 -8.53
N SER A 476 -35.98 7.06 -7.27
CA SER A 476 -37.04 8.00 -6.93
C SER A 476 -36.64 9.43 -7.26
N VAL A 477 -37.59 10.14 -7.86
CA VAL A 477 -37.46 11.53 -8.31
C VAL A 477 -38.65 12.30 -7.74
N LEU A 478 -38.38 13.42 -7.08
CA LEU A 478 -39.41 14.31 -6.56
C LEU A 478 -39.66 15.45 -7.56
N ARG A 479 -40.94 15.72 -7.83
CA ARG A 479 -41.40 16.95 -8.47
C ARG A 479 -42.29 17.70 -7.50
N PRO A 480 -41.97 18.97 -7.16
CA PRO A 480 -42.80 19.74 -6.25
C PRO A 480 -44.18 20.09 -6.83
N ASP A 481 -44.30 20.20 -8.16
CA ASP A 481 -45.58 20.42 -8.85
C ASP A 481 -45.80 19.33 -9.92
N GLU A 482 -46.88 18.54 -9.81
CA GLU A 482 -47.22 17.52 -10.81
C GLU A 482 -47.71 18.11 -12.14
N ASN A 483 -48.15 19.38 -12.14
CA ASN A 483 -48.82 20.04 -13.26
C ASN A 483 -47.97 21.12 -13.97
N SER A 484 -46.77 21.45 -13.47
CA SER A 484 -45.90 22.44 -14.12
C SER A 484 -44.91 21.74 -15.06
N ILE A 485 -44.77 22.27 -16.27
CA ILE A 485 -43.80 21.83 -17.30
C ILE A 485 -42.40 22.34 -16.95
N ASN A 486 -42.26 23.08 -15.84
CA ASN A 486 -41.01 23.70 -15.44
C ASN A 486 -40.02 22.61 -15.02
N VAL A 487 -39.04 22.43 -15.89
CA VAL A 487 -37.98 21.44 -15.78
C VAL A 487 -37.04 21.76 -14.60
N GLU A 488 -37.12 22.96 -14.01
CA GLU A 488 -36.12 23.52 -13.10
C GLU A 488 -36.06 22.89 -11.69
N ASP A 489 -37.13 22.26 -11.19
CA ASP A 489 -37.22 21.83 -9.78
C ASP A 489 -37.28 20.30 -9.59
N ILE A 490 -36.48 19.54 -10.34
CA ILE A 490 -36.45 18.08 -10.18
C ILE A 490 -35.36 17.68 -9.18
N ILE A 491 -35.77 17.08 -8.06
CA ILE A 491 -34.87 16.66 -6.99
C ILE A 491 -34.68 15.14 -7.04
N PHE A 492 -33.43 14.67 -7.15
CA PHE A 492 -33.09 13.26 -7.04
C PHE A 492 -33.02 12.84 -5.57
N LEU A 493 -33.85 11.88 -5.17
CA LEU A 493 -33.92 11.41 -3.79
C LEU A 493 -32.95 10.25 -3.49
N TYR A 494 -32.24 9.74 -4.51
CA TYR A 494 -31.30 8.60 -4.42
C TYR A 494 -31.86 7.35 -3.72
N ARG A 495 -33.18 7.19 -3.72
CA ARG A 495 -33.89 6.07 -3.11
C ARG A 495 -34.42 5.14 -4.19
N LEU A 496 -34.11 3.86 -4.07
CA LEU A 496 -34.62 2.81 -4.93
C LEU A 496 -36.07 2.47 -4.54
N VAL A 497 -36.98 2.49 -5.51
CA VAL A 497 -38.39 2.13 -5.33
C VAL A 497 -38.81 1.09 -6.37
N PRO A 498 -39.74 0.17 -6.05
CA PRO A 498 -40.24 -0.80 -7.01
C PRO A 498 -41.01 -0.10 -8.14
N GLY A 499 -40.87 -0.61 -9.36
CA GLY A 499 -41.48 -0.06 -10.57
C GLY A 499 -40.45 0.28 -11.66
N HIS A 500 -40.89 0.93 -12.73
CA HIS A 500 -40.04 1.40 -13.82
C HIS A 500 -40.22 2.90 -14.01
N ALA A 501 -39.20 3.58 -14.54
CA ALA A 501 -39.27 5.00 -14.84
C ALA A 501 -40.28 5.25 -15.97
N ALA A 502 -41.30 6.07 -15.70
CA ALA A 502 -42.33 6.42 -16.68
C ALA A 502 -41.90 7.54 -17.65
N LEU A 503 -40.92 8.37 -17.27
CA LEU A 503 -40.53 9.57 -18.01
C LEU A 503 -39.01 9.66 -18.16
N SER A 504 -38.55 10.11 -19.33
CA SER A 504 -37.15 10.40 -19.59
C SER A 504 -36.81 11.81 -19.09
N TYR A 505 -35.74 11.92 -18.29
CA TYR A 505 -35.30 13.18 -17.69
C TYR A 505 -34.07 13.77 -18.38
N GLY A 506 -33.82 13.40 -19.64
CA GLY A 506 -32.63 13.81 -20.39
C GLY A 506 -32.50 15.33 -20.54
N LEU A 507 -33.60 16.03 -20.85
CA LEU A 507 -33.62 17.49 -20.97
C LEU A 507 -33.28 18.19 -19.65
N HIS A 508 -33.80 17.67 -18.53
CA HIS A 508 -33.48 18.20 -17.21
C HIS A 508 -31.99 18.02 -16.86
N CYS A 509 -31.42 16.84 -17.14
CA CYS A 509 -30.00 16.63 -16.94
C CYS A 509 -29.15 17.57 -17.80
N ALA A 510 -29.60 17.92 -19.01
CA ALA A 510 -28.94 18.90 -19.87
C ALA A 510 -29.02 20.32 -19.29
N LEU A 511 -30.17 20.72 -18.74
CA LEU A 511 -30.35 21.99 -18.03
C LEU A 511 -29.39 22.11 -16.84
N LEU A 512 -29.34 21.08 -15.98
CA LEU A 512 -28.41 21.03 -14.85
C LEU A 512 -26.92 21.07 -15.28
N ALA A 513 -26.60 20.56 -16.48
CA ALA A 513 -25.26 20.62 -17.03
C ALA A 513 -24.89 22.00 -17.62
N GLY A 514 -25.82 22.97 -17.61
CA GLY A 514 -25.61 24.32 -18.11
C GLY A 514 -25.83 24.49 -19.62
N VAL A 515 -26.61 23.60 -20.25
CA VAL A 515 -26.99 23.78 -21.66
C VAL A 515 -27.94 24.98 -21.79
N PRO A 516 -27.77 25.88 -22.78
CA PRO A 516 -28.59 27.09 -22.90
C PRO A 516 -30.08 26.79 -23.10
N ASP A 517 -30.94 27.63 -22.51
CA ASP A 517 -32.41 27.48 -22.54
C ASP A 517 -32.98 27.43 -23.95
N GLU A 518 -32.41 28.20 -24.89
CA GLU A 518 -32.82 28.17 -26.30
C GLU A 518 -32.67 26.78 -26.94
N VAL A 519 -31.60 26.05 -26.58
CA VAL A 519 -31.33 24.70 -27.07
C VAL A 519 -32.30 23.70 -26.42
N ILE A 520 -32.57 23.86 -25.12
CA ILE A 520 -33.48 22.99 -24.38
C ILE A 520 -34.90 23.15 -24.90
N ASN A 521 -35.39 24.39 -25.03
CA ASN A 521 -36.71 24.69 -25.59
C ASN A 521 -36.88 24.09 -27.00
N ARG A 522 -35.83 24.19 -27.83
CA ARG A 522 -35.83 23.57 -29.15
C ARG A 522 -35.86 22.05 -29.07
N ALA A 523 -35.10 21.43 -28.17
CA ALA A 523 -35.07 20.00 -27.98
C ALA A 523 -36.42 19.45 -27.49
N THR A 524 -37.12 20.17 -26.60
CA THR A 524 -38.49 19.86 -26.19
C THR A 524 -39.44 19.81 -27.39
N LEU A 525 -39.40 20.83 -28.26
CA LEU A 525 -40.22 20.84 -29.48
C LEU A 525 -39.91 19.66 -30.42
N ILE A 526 -38.65 19.24 -30.50
CA ILE A 526 -38.23 18.10 -31.31
C ILE A 526 -38.75 16.79 -30.71
N LEU A 527 -38.65 16.62 -29.38
CA LEU A 527 -39.17 15.45 -28.68
C LEU A 527 -40.68 15.34 -28.84
N ASP A 528 -41.42 16.44 -28.64
CA ASP A 528 -42.87 16.48 -28.87
C ASP A 528 -43.22 16.13 -30.32
N ALA A 529 -42.42 16.59 -31.29
CA ALA A 529 -42.63 16.25 -32.70
C ALA A 529 -42.37 14.76 -32.98
N ILE A 530 -41.32 14.17 -32.39
CA ILE A 530 -40.99 12.75 -32.53
C ILE A 530 -42.07 11.87 -31.90
N GLU A 531 -42.49 12.16 -30.66
CA GLU A 531 -43.54 11.41 -29.96
C GLU A 531 -44.88 11.44 -30.73
N ASN A 532 -45.19 12.57 -31.37
CA ASN A 532 -46.41 12.74 -32.16
C ASN A 532 -46.25 12.37 -33.65
N ASN A 533 -45.12 11.77 -34.08
CA ASN A 533 -44.81 11.46 -35.49
C ASN A 533 -45.00 12.66 -36.45
N LYS A 534 -44.70 13.88 -35.98
CA LYS A 534 -44.74 15.11 -36.77
C LYS A 534 -43.37 15.42 -37.36
N ASN A 535 -43.35 16.06 -38.53
CA ASN A 535 -42.12 16.54 -39.13
C ASN A 535 -41.49 17.63 -38.27
N VAL A 536 -40.20 17.47 -37.96
CA VAL A 536 -39.43 18.46 -37.22
C VAL A 536 -39.22 19.68 -38.12
N GLU A 537 -39.91 20.78 -37.81
CA GLU A 537 -39.74 22.04 -38.53
C GLU A 537 -38.33 22.59 -38.33
N ARG A 538 -37.71 23.12 -39.39
CA ARG A 538 -36.33 23.63 -39.35
C ARG A 538 -36.27 24.97 -38.62
N LEU A 539 -35.18 25.20 -37.87
CA LEU A 539 -34.89 26.51 -37.28
C LEU A 539 -34.79 27.60 -38.36
N CYS A 540 -35.70 28.57 -38.32
CA CYS A 540 -35.71 29.75 -39.19
C CYS A 540 -34.62 30.74 -38.73
N ASN A 541 -33.42 30.61 -39.29
CA ASN A 541 -32.35 31.59 -39.11
C ASN A 541 -32.05 32.24 -40.48
N GLU A 542 -32.07 33.57 -40.57
CA GLU A 542 -31.90 34.32 -41.83
C GLU A 542 -30.61 33.93 -42.56
N LYS A 543 -29.52 33.66 -41.81
CA LYS A 543 -28.24 33.21 -42.36
C LYS A 543 -28.30 31.81 -42.98
N ILE A 544 -29.12 30.92 -42.41
CA ILE A 544 -29.32 29.55 -42.92
C ILE A 544 -30.22 29.59 -44.15
N SER A 545 -31.27 30.42 -44.13
CA SER A 545 -32.15 30.64 -45.28
C SER A 545 -31.41 31.23 -46.49
N ALA A 546 -30.51 32.19 -46.26
CA ALA A 546 -29.65 32.75 -47.31
C ALA A 546 -28.69 31.73 -47.93
N LYS A 547 -28.08 30.86 -47.11
CA LYS A 547 -27.23 29.74 -47.58
C LYS A 547 -28.03 28.73 -48.39
N ASP A 548 -29.24 28.41 -47.96
CA ASP A 548 -30.15 27.51 -48.67
C ASP A 548 -30.59 28.06 -50.02
N GLN A 549 -30.87 29.37 -50.11
CA GLN A 549 -31.15 30.03 -51.38
C GLN A 549 -29.93 29.94 -52.31
N GLN A 550 -28.71 30.15 -51.79
CA GLN A 550 -27.48 29.93 -52.56
C GLN A 550 -27.37 28.47 -53.05
N TYR A 551 -27.63 27.47 -52.21
CA TYR A 551 -27.59 26.06 -52.62
C TYR A 551 -28.68 25.71 -53.63
N LYS A 552 -29.90 26.26 -53.50
CA LYS A 552 -30.98 26.09 -54.49
C LYS A 552 -30.62 26.74 -55.84
N VAL A 553 -29.95 27.88 -55.84
CA VAL A 553 -29.43 28.52 -57.06
C VAL A 553 -28.32 27.69 -57.69
N LEU A 554 -27.42 27.10 -56.89
CA LEU A 554 -26.39 26.18 -57.38
C LEU A 554 -26.98 24.88 -57.95
N LEU A 555 -27.94 24.26 -57.27
CA LEU A 555 -28.64 23.06 -57.73
C LEU A 555 -29.43 23.30 -59.02
N SER A 556 -30.09 24.45 -59.15
CA SER A 556 -30.79 24.81 -60.39
C SER A 556 -29.82 25.09 -61.54
N ARG A 557 -28.65 25.68 -61.28
CA ARG A 557 -27.57 25.80 -62.27
C ARG A 557 -26.98 24.45 -62.68
N LEU A 558 -26.79 23.53 -61.74
CA LEU A 558 -26.34 22.15 -62.01
C LEU A 558 -27.37 21.37 -62.83
N LYS A 559 -28.65 21.45 -62.47
CA LYS A 559 -29.74 20.82 -63.24
C LYS A 559 -29.85 21.40 -64.66
N LYS A 560 -29.65 22.71 -64.83
CA LYS A 560 -29.61 23.33 -66.17
C LYS A 560 -28.40 22.89 -66.99
N LYS A 561 -27.23 22.69 -66.38
CA LYS A 561 -26.03 22.15 -67.05
C LYS A 561 -26.15 20.70 -67.49
N ASN A 562 -27.00 19.89 -66.84
CA ASN A 562 -27.25 18.51 -67.24
C ASN A 562 -28.35 18.36 -68.29
N CYS A 563 -29.06 19.45 -68.65
CA CYS A 563 -30.08 19.48 -69.71
C CYS A 563 -29.62 20.23 -70.97
N SER A 564 -28.35 20.61 -71.05
CA SER A 564 -27.65 21.15 -72.22
C SER A 564 -26.52 20.20 -72.59
#